data_AF-A0A958UP02-F1
#
_entry.id   AF-A0A958UP02-F1
#
_cell.length_a   1.000
_cell.length_b   1.000
_cell.length_c   1.000
_cell.angle_alpha   90.00
_cell.angle_beta   90.00
_cell.angle_gamma   90.00
#
_symmetry.space_group_name_H-M   'P 1'
#
loop_
_entity.id
_entity.type
_entity.pdbx_description
1 polymer ?
#
loop_
_entity_poly.entity_id
_entity_poly.type
_entity_poly.pdbx_seq_one_letter_code
_entity_poly.pdbx_strand_id
1 'polypeptide(L)'
;DFSIYHEHPFEDGSGTRLANFPDGVWGIYFKPNNQKIISSVLYEYINTVDQSGNTTTSGFDGYFGNNIYRSGWTYEKNIIGAPFILFDKNLEINADNTPYISSRAKVHHFAVMGAFNKFQWKLKTTVASYLGTYRNPFTPKWKYWYNFGSLSYKTEKLGTFKVIGGVDFSNVADTNVGGGIEYSYTF
;
A
#
# COMPACT_ATOMS: atom_id res chain seq x y z
N ASP A 1 20.95 -3.44 12.34
CA ASP A 1 20.74 -2.23 11.51
C ASP A 1 19.39 -1.60 11.82
N PHE A 2 19.34 -0.28 11.86
CA PHE A 2 18.12 0.49 12.11
C PHE A 2 18.05 1.64 11.13
N SER A 3 16.85 1.95 10.63
CA SER A 3 16.63 3.00 9.64
C SER A 3 15.26 3.65 9.83
N ILE A 4 15.21 4.96 9.62
CA ILE A 4 13.97 5.74 9.54
C ILE A 4 13.99 6.46 8.19
N TYR A 5 12.84 6.55 7.53
CA TYR A 5 12.72 7.25 6.25
C TYR A 5 11.37 7.97 6.14
N HIS A 6 11.34 9.00 5.29
CA HIS A 6 10.12 9.65 4.83
C HIS A 6 10.18 9.79 3.30
N GLU A 7 9.12 9.35 2.63
CA GLU A 7 8.94 9.54 1.19
C GLU A 7 7.80 10.52 0.95
N HIS A 8 8.09 11.63 0.27
CA HIS A 8 7.15 12.73 0.05
C HIS A 8 6.61 12.74 -1.40
N PRO A 9 5.32 12.45 -1.62
CA PRO A 9 4.70 12.55 -2.94
C PRO A 9 4.29 13.99 -3.25
N PHE A 10 4.33 14.36 -4.54
CA PHE A 10 3.77 15.61 -5.04
C PHE A 10 3.30 15.46 -6.50
N GLU A 11 2.22 16.15 -6.87
CA GLU A 11 1.68 16.18 -8.24
C GLU A 11 1.95 17.50 -8.96
N ASP A 12 2.13 18.59 -8.19
CA ASP A 12 2.29 19.94 -8.71
C ASP A 12 3.26 20.79 -7.87
N GLY A 13 3.33 22.08 -8.19
CA GLY A 13 4.20 23.03 -7.52
C GLY A 13 3.92 23.21 -6.02
N SER A 14 2.68 23.01 -5.54
CA SER A 14 2.32 23.10 -4.12
C SER A 14 3.09 22.05 -3.33
N GLY A 15 3.08 20.82 -3.82
CA GLY A 15 3.72 19.71 -3.15
C GLY A 15 5.25 19.81 -3.11
N THR A 16 5.87 20.48 -4.09
CA THR A 16 7.32 20.76 -4.05
C THR A 16 7.72 21.69 -2.91
N ARG A 17 6.78 22.48 -2.38
CA ARG A 17 6.95 23.39 -1.24
C ARG A 17 6.49 22.79 0.07
N LEU A 18 6.25 21.48 0.10
CA LEU A 18 5.75 20.73 1.27
C LEU A 18 4.40 21.23 1.78
N ALA A 19 3.58 21.86 0.93
CA ALA A 19 2.26 22.34 1.32
C ALA A 19 1.32 21.19 1.72
N ASN A 20 1.57 19.97 1.23
CA ASN A 20 0.88 18.74 1.57
C ASN A 20 1.47 17.99 2.78
N PHE A 21 2.46 18.54 3.48
CA PHE A 21 3.01 17.89 4.67
C PHE A 21 1.89 17.69 5.72
N PRO A 22 1.73 16.50 6.34
CA PRO A 22 2.70 15.41 6.45
C PRO A 22 2.40 14.22 5.52
N ASP A 23 1.80 14.42 4.37
CA ASP A 23 1.53 13.34 3.43
C ASP A 23 2.84 12.63 3.00
N GLY A 24 2.69 11.35 2.65
CA GLY A 24 3.78 10.45 2.33
C GLY A 24 3.84 9.19 3.18
N VAL A 25 4.96 8.48 3.03
CA VAL A 25 5.27 7.24 3.75
C VAL A 25 6.29 7.54 4.83
N TRP A 26 5.95 7.25 6.08
CA TRP A 26 6.83 7.35 7.22
C TRP A 26 7.22 5.94 7.67
N GLY A 27 8.48 5.57 7.50
CA GLY A 27 8.93 4.21 7.72
C GLY A 27 9.95 4.07 8.84
N ILE A 28 9.84 2.99 9.60
CA ILE A 28 10.82 2.55 10.59
C ILE A 28 11.15 1.09 10.28
N TYR A 29 12.43 0.82 10.04
CA TYR A 29 12.94 -0.51 9.75
C TYR A 29 13.99 -0.92 10.77
N PHE A 30 13.91 -2.17 11.21
CA PHE A 30 14.88 -2.76 12.12
C PHE A 30 15.27 -4.17 11.67
N LYS A 31 16.58 -4.43 11.73
CA LYS A 31 17.20 -5.72 11.46
C LYS A 31 18.09 -6.10 12.65
N PRO A 32 17.71 -7.10 13.46
CA PRO A 32 18.54 -7.53 14.59
C PRO A 32 19.85 -8.15 14.13
N ASN A 33 20.87 -8.11 15.00
CA ASN A 33 22.16 -8.75 14.73
C ASN A 33 22.02 -10.28 14.67
N ASN A 34 21.21 -10.85 15.58
CA ASN A 34 20.89 -12.27 15.60
C ASN A 34 19.58 -12.52 14.84
N GLN A 35 19.67 -13.13 13.65
CA GLN A 35 18.54 -13.32 12.74
C GLN A 35 17.95 -14.75 12.78
N LYS A 36 18.16 -15.48 13.89
CA LYS A 36 17.78 -16.90 14.05
C LYS A 36 16.27 -17.18 14.11
N ILE A 37 15.45 -16.17 14.38
CA ILE A 37 13.98 -16.30 14.43
C ILE A 37 13.35 -15.12 13.74
N ILE A 38 13.74 -13.90 14.10
CA ILE A 38 13.32 -12.66 13.45
C ILE A 38 14.49 -12.12 12.66
N SER A 39 14.30 -11.92 11.36
CA SER A 39 15.31 -11.35 10.46
C SER A 39 15.12 -9.85 10.28
N SER A 40 13.88 -9.37 10.33
CA SER A 40 13.57 -7.94 10.22
C SER A 40 12.15 -7.61 10.67
N VAL A 41 11.96 -6.35 11.06
CA VAL A 41 10.69 -5.73 11.44
C VAL A 41 10.56 -4.42 10.68
N LEU A 42 9.38 -4.13 10.16
CA LEU A 42 9.01 -2.91 9.47
C LEU A 42 7.70 -2.37 10.03
N TYR A 43 7.65 -1.07 10.23
CA TYR A 43 6.42 -0.32 10.39
C TYR A 43 6.41 0.86 9.42
N GLU A 44 5.30 1.04 8.72
CA GLU A 44 5.06 2.21 7.88
C GLU A 44 3.72 2.86 8.24
N TYR A 45 3.73 4.18 8.36
CA TYR A 45 2.53 5.00 8.39
C TYR A 45 2.42 5.78 7.08
N ILE A 46 1.31 5.58 6.36
CA ILE A 46 1.08 6.22 5.07
C ILE A 46 -0.10 7.17 5.22
N ASN A 47 0.12 8.43 4.86
CA ASN A 47 -0.89 9.48 4.91
C ASN A 47 -0.95 10.19 3.56
N THR A 48 -2.15 10.37 3.02
CA THR A 48 -2.37 11.06 1.74
C THR A 48 -3.57 12.01 1.83
N VAL A 49 -3.88 12.44 3.04
CA VAL A 49 -5.14 13.11 3.37
C VAL A 49 -5.08 14.60 3.13
N ASP A 50 -3.91 15.22 3.32
CA ASP A 50 -3.76 16.67 3.29
C ASP A 50 -3.92 17.20 1.86
N GLN A 51 -3.13 16.69 0.92
CA GLN A 51 -3.17 17.05 -0.50
C GLN A 51 -3.10 18.57 -0.77
N SER A 52 -2.23 19.25 -0.01
CA SER A 52 -2.07 20.71 -0.04
C SER A 52 -3.35 21.46 0.39
N GLY A 53 -4.14 20.81 1.26
CA GLY A 53 -5.38 21.32 1.81
C GLY A 53 -6.61 21.27 0.89
N ASN A 54 -7.69 21.89 1.36
CA ASN A 54 -9.03 21.90 0.77
C ASN A 54 -9.32 23.25 0.08
N THR A 55 -8.30 23.91 -0.47
CA THR A 55 -8.44 25.22 -1.12
C THR A 55 -8.32 25.07 -2.62
N THR A 56 -9.14 25.81 -3.38
CA THR A 56 -9.24 25.66 -4.85
C THR A 56 -8.05 26.24 -5.62
N THR A 57 -7.20 27.05 -4.99
CA THR A 57 -6.15 27.80 -5.68
C THR A 57 -4.83 27.02 -5.78
N SER A 58 -4.55 26.11 -4.83
CA SER A 58 -3.27 25.35 -4.76
C SER A 58 -3.40 24.10 -3.88
N GLY A 59 -4.55 23.43 -3.94
CA GLY A 59 -4.84 22.23 -3.15
C GLY A 59 -5.83 21.33 -3.87
N PHE A 60 -6.36 20.34 -3.16
CA PHE A 60 -7.07 19.21 -3.78
C PHE A 60 -6.17 18.40 -4.72
N ASP A 61 -4.92 18.19 -4.33
CA ASP A 61 -3.97 17.41 -5.12
C ASP A 61 -4.45 15.95 -5.17
N GLY A 62 -5.22 15.62 -6.21
CA GLY A 62 -5.72 14.27 -6.45
C GLY A 62 -4.55 13.38 -6.84
N TYR A 63 -3.80 12.87 -5.85
CA TYR A 63 -2.63 12.03 -6.05
C TYR A 63 -2.89 10.94 -7.08
N PHE A 64 -1.94 10.79 -8.00
CA PHE A 64 -1.93 9.88 -9.14
C PHE A 64 -3.06 10.11 -10.17
N GLY A 65 -3.97 11.06 -9.94
CA GLY A 65 -5.02 11.45 -10.86
C GLY A 65 -4.55 12.51 -11.86
N ASN A 66 -5.22 12.61 -13.01
CA ASN A 66 -4.92 13.65 -13.98
C ASN A 66 -6.17 14.09 -14.76
N ASN A 67 -6.28 15.38 -15.08
CA ASN A 67 -7.43 15.94 -15.79
C ASN A 67 -7.40 15.76 -17.31
N ILE A 68 -6.22 15.60 -17.90
CA ILE A 68 -6.06 15.37 -19.35
C ILE A 68 -6.07 13.86 -19.61
N TYR A 69 -5.16 13.14 -18.94
CA TYR A 69 -5.12 11.68 -18.95
C TYR A 69 -6.05 11.16 -17.87
N ARG A 70 -7.35 11.01 -18.19
CA ARG A 70 -8.39 10.66 -17.22
C ARG A 70 -8.16 9.34 -16.48
N SER A 71 -7.35 8.45 -17.06
CA SER A 71 -6.88 7.20 -16.43
C SER A 71 -5.86 7.42 -15.31
N GLY A 72 -5.28 8.61 -15.19
CA GLY A 72 -4.17 8.91 -14.29
C GLY A 72 -2.96 8.01 -14.52
N TRP A 73 -2.16 7.84 -13.47
CA TRP A 73 -1.00 6.96 -13.43
C TRP A 73 -1.45 5.50 -13.30
N THR A 74 -1.85 4.90 -14.42
CA THR A 74 -2.27 3.50 -14.48
C THR A 74 -1.72 2.75 -15.69
N TYR A 75 -1.61 1.43 -15.52
CA TYR A 75 -1.39 0.47 -16.60
C TYR A 75 -2.36 -0.70 -16.44
N GLU A 76 -3.12 -1.02 -17.49
CA GLU A 76 -4.14 -2.09 -17.46
C GLU A 76 -5.10 -2.00 -16.25
N LYS A 77 -5.57 -0.78 -15.96
CA LYS A 77 -6.45 -0.47 -14.80
C LYS A 77 -5.81 -0.75 -13.43
N ASN A 78 -4.50 -0.91 -13.35
CA ASN A 78 -3.75 -0.99 -12.10
C ASN A 78 -3.00 0.32 -11.87
N ILE A 79 -3.05 0.82 -10.64
CA ILE A 79 -2.33 2.03 -10.24
C ILE A 79 -0.82 1.77 -10.27
N ILE A 80 -0.11 2.71 -10.88
CA ILE A 80 1.35 2.79 -10.80
C ILE A 80 1.69 3.71 -9.62
N GLY A 81 2.56 3.27 -8.72
CA GLY A 81 2.97 4.05 -7.56
C GLY A 81 2.41 3.48 -6.27
N ALA A 82 1.58 4.25 -5.55
CA ALA A 82 1.17 3.92 -4.18
C ALA A 82 -0.03 2.94 -4.13
N PRO A 83 0.07 1.80 -3.40
CA PRO A 83 -0.96 0.76 -3.38
C PRO A 83 -2.21 1.08 -2.51
N PHE A 84 -2.32 2.29 -1.95
CA PHE A 84 -3.45 2.72 -1.09
C PHE A 84 -4.27 3.86 -1.69
N ILE A 85 -4.18 3.99 -3.01
CA ILE A 85 -5.08 4.80 -3.81
C ILE A 85 -6.10 3.84 -4.41
N LEU A 86 -7.39 4.18 -4.31
CA LEU A 86 -8.45 3.30 -4.77
C LEU A 86 -8.94 3.72 -6.16
N PHE A 87 -9.09 2.72 -7.02
CA PHE A 87 -9.48 2.85 -8.41
C PHE A 87 -10.64 1.90 -8.70
N ASP A 88 -11.73 2.42 -9.24
CA ASP A 88 -12.85 1.60 -9.71
C ASP A 88 -12.57 1.10 -11.13
N LYS A 89 -12.26 -0.20 -11.23
CA LYS A 89 -11.94 -0.87 -12.51
C LYS A 89 -13.15 -1.02 -13.43
N ASN A 90 -14.37 -0.87 -12.91
CA ASN A 90 -15.62 -1.01 -13.65
C ASN A 90 -16.11 0.33 -14.20
N LEU A 91 -15.56 1.46 -13.74
CA LEU A 91 -15.92 2.76 -14.28
C LEU A 91 -15.31 2.95 -15.68
N GLU A 92 -16.17 3.11 -16.67
CA GLU A 92 -15.73 3.51 -18.02
C GLU A 92 -15.33 4.98 -18.04
N ILE A 93 -14.15 5.26 -18.60
CA ILE A 93 -13.56 6.59 -18.64
C ILE A 93 -14.21 7.41 -19.75
N ASN A 94 -14.65 8.63 -19.41
CA ASN A 94 -15.17 9.61 -20.36
C ASN A 94 -14.55 11.00 -20.12
N ALA A 95 -15.09 12.02 -20.80
CA ALA A 95 -14.56 13.38 -20.74
C ALA A 95 -14.66 14.03 -19.34
N ASP A 96 -15.58 13.57 -18.49
CA ASP A 96 -15.97 14.26 -17.25
C ASP A 96 -15.68 13.46 -15.98
N ASN A 97 -15.26 12.19 -16.10
CA ASN A 97 -15.05 11.32 -14.96
C ASN A 97 -13.59 10.87 -14.80
N THR A 98 -13.30 10.33 -13.63
CA THR A 98 -12.07 9.61 -13.35
C THR A 98 -12.36 8.42 -12.44
N PRO A 99 -11.72 7.27 -12.66
CA PRO A 99 -11.90 6.04 -11.87
C PRO A 99 -11.27 6.10 -10.48
N TYR A 100 -10.54 7.16 -10.12
CA TYR A 100 -9.98 7.32 -8.77
C TYR A 100 -11.09 7.63 -7.76
N ILE A 101 -11.47 6.63 -6.97
CA ILE A 101 -12.54 6.75 -5.96
C ILE A 101 -12.01 7.16 -4.59
N SER A 102 -10.73 6.95 -4.29
CA SER A 102 -10.10 7.48 -3.08
C SER A 102 -8.63 7.77 -3.30
N SER A 103 -8.25 9.03 -3.15
CA SER A 103 -6.86 9.49 -3.10
C SER A 103 -6.41 9.87 -1.69
N ARG A 104 -7.32 9.80 -0.71
CA ARG A 104 -7.09 10.18 0.69
C ARG A 104 -7.18 8.96 1.59
N ALA A 105 -6.03 8.49 2.06
CA ALA A 105 -5.91 7.31 2.90
C ALA A 105 -5.04 7.59 4.13
N LYS A 106 -5.38 6.93 5.24
CA LYS A 106 -4.51 6.76 6.42
C LYS A 106 -4.28 5.27 6.61
N VAL A 107 -3.03 4.85 6.63
CA VAL A 107 -2.68 3.43 6.63
C VAL A 107 -1.58 3.17 7.64
N HIS A 108 -1.76 2.12 8.42
CA HIS A 108 -0.74 1.54 9.27
C HIS A 108 -0.35 0.18 8.70
N HIS A 109 0.90 0.01 8.29
CA HIS A 109 1.44 -1.23 7.77
C HIS A 109 2.51 -1.78 8.70
N PHE A 110 2.42 -3.06 9.03
CA PHE A 110 3.43 -3.76 9.80
C PHE A 110 3.86 -5.01 9.05
N ALA A 111 5.15 -5.27 9.02
CA ALA A 111 5.70 -6.51 8.51
C ALA A 111 6.78 -7.04 9.43
N VAL A 112 6.82 -8.36 9.57
CA VAL A 112 7.89 -9.07 10.26
C VAL A 112 8.29 -10.28 9.42
N MET A 113 9.60 -10.48 9.33
CA MET A 113 10.19 -11.60 8.63
C MET A 113 11.12 -12.35 9.56
N GLY A 114 11.34 -13.61 9.23
CA GLY A 114 12.20 -14.47 10.00
C GLY A 114 12.63 -15.70 9.26
N ALA A 115 13.56 -16.42 9.87
CA ALA A 115 14.03 -17.69 9.40
C ALA A 115 14.38 -18.57 10.59
N PHE A 116 14.20 -19.87 10.45
CA PHE A 116 14.67 -20.87 11.40
C PHE A 116 15.05 -22.13 10.64
N ASN A 117 16.30 -22.58 10.80
CA ASN A 117 16.86 -23.70 10.04
C ASN A 117 16.67 -23.50 8.51
N LYS A 118 15.95 -24.40 7.83
CA LYS A 118 15.66 -24.35 6.38
C LYS A 118 14.36 -23.59 6.06
N PHE A 119 13.68 -23.06 7.07
CA PHE A 119 12.42 -22.35 6.91
C PHE A 119 12.63 -20.83 6.91
N GLN A 120 11.91 -20.12 6.06
CA GLN A 120 11.76 -18.67 6.14
C GLN A 120 10.29 -18.32 6.18
N TRP A 121 9.94 -17.31 6.96
CA TRP A 121 8.56 -16.88 7.13
C TRP A 121 8.43 -15.37 7.03
N LYS A 122 7.24 -14.92 6.66
CA LYS A 122 6.88 -13.51 6.54
C LYS A 122 5.43 -13.33 6.94
N LEU A 123 5.18 -12.36 7.79
CA LEU A 123 3.83 -11.91 8.15
C LEU A 123 3.72 -10.42 7.85
N LYS A 124 2.57 -10.01 7.34
CA LYS A 124 2.21 -8.62 7.10
C LYS A 124 0.79 -8.36 7.55
N THR A 125 0.55 -7.19 8.13
CA THR A 125 -0.79 -6.70 8.46
C THR A 125 -0.88 -5.23 8.12
N THR A 126 -2.02 -4.83 7.57
CA THR A 126 -2.28 -3.45 7.16
C THR A 126 -3.67 -3.03 7.60
N VAL A 127 -3.77 -1.94 8.36
CA VAL A 127 -5.05 -1.31 8.68
C VAL A 127 -5.14 -0.01 7.89
N ALA A 128 -6.09 0.06 6.96
CA ALA A 128 -6.30 1.20 6.08
C ALA A 128 -7.66 1.85 6.35
N SER A 129 -7.69 3.18 6.35
CA SER A 129 -8.90 4.00 6.35
C SER A 129 -8.89 4.89 5.11
N TYR A 130 -9.91 4.76 4.27
CA TYR A 130 -10.09 5.54 3.06
C TYR A 130 -11.18 6.59 3.27
N LEU A 131 -10.88 7.82 2.88
CA LEU A 131 -11.74 8.98 3.08
C LEU A 131 -12.45 9.40 1.78
N GLY A 132 -12.21 8.69 0.67
CA GLY A 132 -12.67 9.10 -0.65
C GLY A 132 -11.77 10.18 -1.24
N THR A 133 -12.34 11.03 -2.08
CA THR A 133 -11.68 12.25 -2.53
C THR A 133 -12.21 13.43 -1.70
N TYR A 134 -11.62 14.62 -1.84
CA TYR A 134 -12.21 15.82 -1.26
C TYR A 134 -13.59 16.15 -1.86
N ARG A 135 -13.78 15.89 -3.16
CA ARG A 135 -15.03 16.17 -3.87
C ARG A 135 -16.13 15.17 -3.53
N ASN A 136 -15.76 13.91 -3.38
CA ASN A 136 -16.65 12.80 -3.07
C ASN A 136 -16.13 12.05 -1.82
N PRO A 137 -16.36 12.58 -0.61
CA PRO A 137 -15.87 11.95 0.62
C PRO A 137 -16.71 10.73 0.99
N PHE A 138 -16.07 9.70 1.54
CA PHE A 138 -16.75 8.52 2.07
C PHE A 138 -17.30 8.77 3.48
N THR A 139 -18.62 8.63 3.64
CA THR A 139 -19.31 8.77 4.93
C THR A 139 -20.26 7.57 5.13
N PRO A 140 -19.93 6.60 6.00
CA PRO A 140 -18.72 6.51 6.82
C PRO A 140 -17.45 6.22 5.99
N LYS A 141 -16.28 6.46 6.59
CA LYS A 141 -14.99 6.08 6.01
C LYS A 141 -14.94 4.57 5.76
N TRP A 142 -14.36 4.17 4.64
CA TRP A 142 -14.12 2.75 4.38
C TRP A 142 -12.90 2.30 5.17
N LYS A 143 -12.99 1.14 5.81
CA LYS A 143 -11.95 0.55 6.62
C LYS A 143 -11.65 -0.83 6.11
N TYR A 144 -10.37 -1.13 5.96
CA TYR A 144 -9.90 -2.44 5.57
C TYR A 144 -8.80 -2.90 6.53
N TRP A 145 -8.79 -4.19 6.79
CA TRP A 145 -7.73 -4.86 7.52
C TRP A 145 -7.22 -6.02 6.68
N TYR A 146 -6.07 -5.82 6.06
CA TYR A 146 -5.44 -6.79 5.17
C TYR A 146 -4.40 -7.60 5.93
N ASN A 147 -4.38 -8.92 5.73
CA ASN A 147 -3.42 -9.81 6.39
C ASN A 147 -2.80 -10.77 5.38
N PHE A 148 -1.50 -10.98 5.51
CA PHE A 148 -0.74 -11.87 4.64
C PHE A 148 0.30 -12.65 5.44
N GLY A 149 0.45 -13.93 5.10
CA GLY A 149 1.47 -14.81 5.64
C GLY A 149 2.12 -15.67 4.56
N SER A 150 3.39 -15.99 4.74
CA SER A 150 4.06 -17.01 3.93
C SER A 150 5.06 -17.81 4.74
N LEU A 151 5.23 -19.08 4.37
CA LEU A 151 6.25 -19.98 4.88
C LEU A 151 6.93 -20.65 3.68
N SER A 152 8.25 -20.54 3.60
CA SER A 152 9.07 -21.23 2.61
C SER A 152 9.98 -22.26 3.26
N TYR A 153 10.29 -23.31 2.51
CA TYR A 153 11.24 -24.35 2.84
C TYR A 153 12.28 -24.46 1.72
N LYS A 154 13.53 -24.21 2.07
CA LYS A 154 14.65 -24.27 1.13
C LYS A 154 15.30 -25.65 1.16
N THR A 155 15.37 -26.30 0.00
CA THR A 155 16.11 -27.54 -0.20
C THR A 155 17.46 -27.28 -0.87
N GLU A 156 18.41 -28.18 -0.69
CA GLU A 156 19.74 -28.06 -1.30
C GLU A 156 19.75 -28.39 -2.80
N LYS A 157 18.88 -29.31 -3.24
CA LYS A 157 18.89 -29.84 -4.62
C LYS A 157 17.63 -29.51 -5.43
N LEU A 158 16.50 -29.27 -4.77
CA LEU A 158 15.20 -29.19 -5.44
C LEU A 158 14.68 -27.75 -5.54
N GLY A 159 15.37 -26.76 -4.96
CA GLY A 159 14.93 -25.36 -4.92
C GLY A 159 14.15 -25.01 -3.66
N THR A 160 13.34 -23.95 -3.74
CA THR A 160 12.55 -23.41 -2.64
C THR A 160 11.06 -23.60 -2.91
N PHE A 161 10.37 -24.22 -1.95
CA PHE A 161 8.92 -24.34 -1.95
C PHE A 161 8.35 -23.33 -0.98
N LYS A 162 7.25 -22.68 -1.33
CA LYS A 162 6.61 -21.68 -0.48
C LYS A 162 5.11 -21.79 -0.54
N VAL A 163 4.48 -21.69 0.62
CA VAL A 163 3.04 -21.53 0.77
C VAL A 163 2.76 -20.09 1.20
N ILE A 164 1.71 -19.51 0.62
CA ILE A 164 1.24 -18.16 0.93
C ILE A 164 -0.25 -18.21 1.25
N GLY A 165 -0.69 -17.28 2.11
CA GLY A 165 -2.08 -17.12 2.47
C GLY A 165 -2.38 -15.71 2.93
N GLY A 166 -3.64 -15.32 2.85
CA GLY A 166 -4.10 -14.03 3.33
C GLY A 166 -5.59 -14.03 3.66
N VAL A 167 -5.97 -13.11 4.53
CA VAL A 167 -7.36 -12.86 4.91
C VAL A 167 -7.56 -11.37 5.11
N ASP A 168 -8.57 -10.84 4.44
CA ASP A 168 -8.88 -9.43 4.44
C ASP A 168 -10.29 -9.19 4.95
N PHE A 169 -10.43 -8.19 5.81
CA PHE A 169 -11.71 -7.79 6.39
C PHE A 169 -12.02 -6.35 6.00
N SER A 170 -13.31 -6.03 5.87
CA SER A 170 -13.77 -4.69 5.54
C SER A 170 -15.13 -4.39 6.16
N ASN A 171 -15.45 -3.10 6.33
CA ASN A 171 -16.81 -2.67 6.64
C ASN A 171 -17.68 -2.43 5.39
N VAL A 172 -17.12 -2.58 4.19
CA VAL A 172 -17.82 -2.31 2.92
C VAL A 172 -17.72 -3.44 1.90
N ALA A 173 -16.98 -4.50 2.22
CA ALA A 173 -16.83 -5.67 1.37
C ALA A 173 -16.83 -6.94 2.22
N ASP A 174 -17.18 -8.06 1.60
CA ASP A 174 -17.13 -9.37 2.24
C ASP A 174 -15.70 -9.74 2.63
N THR A 175 -15.59 -10.64 3.62
CA THR A 175 -14.30 -11.21 4.00
C THR A 175 -13.72 -11.97 2.80
N ASN A 176 -12.50 -11.63 2.43
CA ASN A 176 -11.79 -12.27 1.33
C ASN A 176 -10.67 -13.14 1.88
N VAL A 177 -10.54 -14.37 1.38
CA VAL A 177 -9.51 -15.32 1.78
C VAL A 177 -8.82 -15.82 0.51
N GLY A 178 -7.50 -15.87 0.53
CA GLY A 178 -6.71 -16.35 -0.59
C GLY A 178 -5.51 -17.15 -0.12
N GLY A 179 -5.00 -18.00 -1.01
CA GLY A 179 -3.80 -18.78 -0.76
C GLY A 179 -3.18 -19.29 -2.04
N GLY A 180 -1.94 -19.76 -1.94
CA GLY A 180 -1.21 -20.26 -3.09
C GLY A 180 0.08 -20.98 -2.71
N ILE A 181 0.66 -21.60 -3.72
CA ILE A 181 1.97 -22.24 -3.65
C ILE A 181 2.90 -21.60 -4.69
N GLU A 182 4.17 -21.49 -4.34
CA GLU A 182 5.22 -20.94 -5.17
C GLU A 182 6.40 -21.91 -5.16
N TYR A 183 6.97 -22.14 -6.34
CA TYR A 183 8.18 -22.91 -6.53
C TYR A 183 9.22 -22.02 -7.22
N SER A 184 10.44 -21.98 -6.68
CA SER A 184 11.56 -21.32 -7.32
C SER A 184 12.81 -22.19 -7.30
N TYR A 185 13.49 -22.20 -8.44
CA TYR A 185 14.78 -22.87 -8.64
C TYR A 185 15.75 -21.87 -9.23
N THR A 186 16.99 -21.85 -8.73
CA THR A 186 18.05 -20.99 -9.24
C THR A 186 19.21 -21.88 -9.65
N PHE A 187 19.61 -21.77 -10.92
CA PHE A 187 20.76 -22.47 -11.50
C PHE A 187 22.07 -21.75 -11.15
#